data_AF-A0A5C6M4G1-F1
#
_entry.id   AF-A0A5C6M4G1-F1
#
_cell.length_a   1.000
_cell.length_b   1.000
_cell.length_c   1.000
_cell.angle_alpha   90.00
_cell.angle_beta   90.00
_cell.angle_gamma   90.00
#
_symmetry.space_group_name_H-M   'P 1'
#
loop_
_entity.id
_entity.type
_entity.pdbx_description
1 polymer ?
#
loop_
_entity_poly.entity_id
_entity_poly.type
_entity_poly.pdbx_seq_one_letter_code
_entity_poly.pdbx_strand_id
1 'polypeptide(L)'
;MKRVQNWLPYNESLLFDYSDAYFRESGKTVFSSAGKTSKDIVPNAMTNSKAHARSFANFVKDSLENHPQGEKFRVLEIGSGAGVFARNFLICAREMNFLDRIEYLVTEYSRVGLEQIKESEILKDFEENSNYRFVHLDILNPQNTQDLSGKPFKLENLSATVLNYILCVLPLTVLRMSKGDKLQQMHLRFKQAEDCKDDSAYLKHLSYDEDWKGYLINNESDPEKKYYNILLQSLNNNSKKNYNYYSYGGLQALDNILNCSNDNAFIFIAEMPDAKNSPNPYQVYGNSIAHPFDYSLYKSFVESQNIKSVFSIDNYYPLVRMYILKNPLQEDRFINRFNKEYLEKNDSNLIIDLRHAIWQ
;
A
#
# COMPACT_ATOMS: atom_id res chain seq x y z
N MET A 1 -13.36 27.36 -10.33
CA MET A 1 -12.39 28.47 -10.50
C MET A 1 -11.20 27.93 -11.29
N LYS A 2 -10.63 28.65 -12.26
CA LYS A 2 -9.40 28.17 -12.94
C LYS A 2 -8.23 28.28 -11.96
N ARG A 3 -7.68 27.14 -11.53
CA ARG A 3 -6.43 27.09 -10.76
C ARG A 3 -5.27 27.04 -11.74
N VAL A 4 -4.32 27.95 -11.57
CA VAL A 4 -3.02 27.91 -12.25
C VAL A 4 -1.99 27.66 -11.17
N GLN A 5 -1.10 26.71 -11.38
CA GLN A 5 -0.04 26.38 -10.45
C GLN A 5 1.30 26.65 -11.12
N ASN A 6 2.17 27.39 -10.45
CA ASN A 6 3.54 27.60 -10.91
C ASN A 6 4.39 26.32 -10.74
N TRP A 7 5.65 26.35 -11.16
CA TRP A 7 6.56 25.22 -10.99
C TRP A 7 6.70 24.80 -9.53
N LEU A 8 6.19 23.63 -9.16
CA LEU A 8 6.40 23.00 -7.85
C LEU A 8 6.97 21.58 -8.02
N PRO A 9 7.66 21.04 -7.00
CA PRO A 9 7.99 19.62 -6.93
C PRO A 9 6.77 18.73 -7.17
N TYR A 10 7.01 17.55 -7.74
CA TYR A 10 5.94 16.61 -8.10
C TYR A 10 4.99 16.27 -6.95
N ASN A 11 5.54 15.96 -5.77
CA ASN A 11 4.82 15.64 -4.53
C ASN A 11 4.03 16.81 -3.94
N GLU A 12 4.32 18.04 -4.36
CA GLU A 12 3.61 19.27 -3.96
C GLU A 12 2.67 19.78 -5.06
N SER A 13 2.48 18.99 -6.13
CA SER A 13 1.71 19.41 -7.28
C SER A 13 0.21 19.13 -7.12
N LEU A 14 -0.61 19.89 -7.86
CA LEU A 14 -2.06 19.70 -7.93
C LEU A 14 -2.43 18.26 -8.31
N LEU A 15 -1.62 17.59 -9.15
CA LEU A 15 -1.84 16.18 -9.49
C LEU A 15 -1.81 15.28 -8.26
N PHE A 16 -0.84 15.48 -7.36
CA PHE A 16 -0.72 14.72 -6.13
C PHE A 16 -1.85 15.08 -5.16
N ASP A 17 -2.12 16.38 -4.99
CA ASP A 17 -3.21 16.88 -4.14
C ASP A 17 -4.58 16.32 -4.52
N TYR A 18 -4.89 16.32 -5.83
CA TYR A 18 -6.15 15.78 -6.33
C TYR A 18 -6.26 14.27 -6.11
N SER A 19 -5.15 13.53 -6.24
CA SER A 19 -5.13 12.09 -5.95
C SER A 19 -5.34 11.78 -4.47
N ASP A 20 -4.67 12.50 -3.56
CA ASP A 20 -4.89 12.36 -2.10
C ASP A 20 -6.34 12.68 -1.72
N ALA A 21 -6.86 13.80 -2.24
CA ALA A 21 -8.25 14.19 -2.02
C ALA A 21 -9.23 13.14 -2.54
N TYR A 22 -8.97 12.54 -3.70
CA TYR A 22 -9.82 11.51 -4.27
C TYR A 22 -9.99 10.32 -3.33
N PHE A 23 -8.91 9.79 -2.77
CA PHE A 23 -8.97 8.69 -1.80
C PHE A 23 -9.66 9.11 -0.50
N ARG A 24 -9.32 10.28 0.05
CA ARG A 24 -9.91 10.78 1.30
C ARG A 24 -11.42 10.97 1.22
N GLU A 25 -11.94 11.49 0.10
CA GLU A 25 -13.32 11.92 -0.04
C GLU A 25 -14.25 10.83 -0.62
N SER A 26 -13.75 10.01 -1.54
CA SER A 26 -14.60 9.11 -2.32
C SER A 26 -14.92 7.77 -1.62
N GLY A 27 -14.12 7.37 -0.63
CA GLY A 27 -14.32 6.11 0.10
C GLY A 27 -14.36 4.89 -0.84
N LYS A 28 -15.31 3.97 -0.62
CA LYS A 28 -15.41 2.73 -1.41
C LYS A 28 -15.84 2.93 -2.87
N THR A 29 -16.36 4.12 -3.21
CA THR A 29 -16.89 4.39 -4.57
C THR A 29 -15.81 4.44 -5.65
N VAL A 30 -14.54 4.57 -5.26
CA VAL A 30 -13.40 4.52 -6.19
C VAL A 30 -13.22 3.13 -6.82
N PHE A 31 -13.75 2.09 -6.18
CA PHE A 31 -13.64 0.69 -6.60
C PHE A 31 -14.87 0.18 -7.37
N SER A 32 -15.93 0.98 -7.50
CA SER A 32 -17.15 0.57 -8.18
C SER A 32 -17.10 0.85 -9.68
N SER A 33 -17.55 -0.12 -10.47
CA SER A 33 -17.72 -0.04 -11.92
C SER A 33 -18.98 0.71 -12.37
N ALA A 34 -19.88 1.08 -11.45
CA ALA A 34 -21.15 1.71 -11.78
C ALA A 34 -20.94 3.02 -12.55
N GLY A 35 -21.24 3.00 -13.85
CA GLY A 35 -21.10 4.15 -14.75
C GLY A 35 -19.67 4.48 -15.19
N LYS A 36 -18.68 3.62 -14.94
CA LYS A 36 -17.26 3.88 -15.24
C LYS A 36 -16.70 2.88 -16.25
N THR A 37 -15.70 3.30 -17.03
CA THR A 37 -14.92 2.34 -17.83
C THR A 37 -13.90 1.62 -16.94
N SER A 38 -13.41 0.45 -17.36
CA SER A 38 -12.42 -0.32 -16.57
C SER A 38 -11.11 0.43 -16.30
N LYS A 39 -10.79 1.47 -17.09
CA LYS A 39 -9.63 2.34 -16.89
C LYS A 39 -9.87 3.45 -15.84
N ASP A 40 -11.10 3.59 -15.35
CA ASP A 40 -11.50 4.62 -14.39
C ASP A 40 -11.76 4.03 -13.00
N ILE A 41 -11.51 2.73 -12.82
CA ILE A 41 -11.64 2.00 -11.56
C ILE A 41 -10.23 1.81 -10.98
N VAL A 42 -10.09 2.07 -9.68
CA VAL A 42 -8.85 1.76 -8.96
C VAL A 42 -8.68 0.24 -8.88
N PRO A 43 -7.52 -0.31 -9.30
CA PRO A 43 -7.27 -1.75 -9.24
C PRO A 43 -7.52 -2.32 -7.86
N ASN A 44 -8.31 -3.39 -7.79
CA ASN A 44 -8.76 -3.99 -6.53
C ASN A 44 -8.65 -5.53 -6.55
N ALA A 45 -7.92 -6.10 -7.50
CA ALA A 45 -7.84 -7.55 -7.70
C ALA A 45 -7.32 -8.26 -6.43
N MET A 46 -6.29 -7.70 -5.78
CA MET A 46 -5.75 -8.25 -4.54
C MET A 46 -6.64 -8.00 -3.33
N THR A 47 -7.28 -6.83 -3.25
CA THR A 47 -8.21 -6.50 -2.17
C THR A 47 -9.55 -7.24 -2.27
N ASN A 48 -9.84 -7.89 -3.41
CA ASN A 48 -11.05 -8.70 -3.59
C ASN A 48 -10.78 -10.22 -3.60
N SER A 49 -9.52 -10.65 -3.65
CA SER A 49 -9.17 -12.07 -3.82
C SER A 49 -9.27 -12.87 -2.52
N LYS A 50 -10.21 -13.84 -2.47
CA LYS A 50 -10.29 -14.80 -1.35
C LYS A 50 -9.05 -15.68 -1.26
N ALA A 51 -8.50 -16.12 -2.39
CA ALA A 51 -7.28 -16.91 -2.43
C ALA A 51 -6.08 -16.15 -1.83
N HIS A 52 -5.96 -14.85 -2.14
CA HIS A 52 -4.95 -13.99 -1.52
C HIS A 52 -5.14 -13.86 0.00
N ALA A 53 -6.37 -13.57 0.44
CA ALA A 53 -6.70 -13.51 1.86
C ALA A 53 -6.43 -14.83 2.59
N ARG A 54 -6.68 -15.97 1.92
CA ARG A 54 -6.40 -17.31 2.45
C ARG A 54 -4.91 -17.56 2.63
N SER A 55 -4.08 -17.12 1.69
CA SER A 55 -2.63 -17.23 1.86
C SER A 55 -2.15 -16.42 3.06
N PHE A 56 -2.59 -15.16 3.18
CA PHE A 56 -2.28 -14.35 4.36
C PHE A 56 -2.77 -15.00 5.67
N ALA A 57 -3.99 -15.57 5.68
CA ALA A 57 -4.52 -16.34 6.81
C ALA A 57 -3.66 -17.56 7.17
N ASN A 58 -3.07 -18.26 6.19
CA ASN A 58 -2.14 -19.35 6.44
C ASN A 58 -0.89 -18.88 7.18
N PHE A 59 -0.32 -17.73 6.82
CA PHE A 59 0.83 -17.16 7.51
C PHE A 59 0.49 -16.73 8.95
N VAL A 60 -0.68 -16.13 9.16
CA VAL A 60 -1.18 -15.81 10.50
C VAL A 60 -1.34 -17.08 11.34
N LYS A 61 -1.93 -18.14 10.77
CA LYS A 61 -2.09 -19.43 11.46
C LYS A 61 -0.76 -20.05 11.90
N ASP A 62 0.23 -20.04 11.02
CA ASP A 62 1.56 -20.55 11.35
C ASP A 62 2.24 -19.75 12.46
N SER A 63 2.03 -18.44 12.49
CA SER A 63 2.58 -17.55 13.51
C SER A 63 1.92 -17.74 14.87
N LEU A 64 0.63 -18.10 14.89
CA LEU A 64 -0.14 -18.34 16.10
C LEU A 64 0.39 -19.49 16.95
N GLU A 65 1.13 -20.45 16.36
CA GLU A 65 1.72 -21.57 17.11
C GLU A 65 2.74 -21.11 18.16
N ASN A 66 3.45 -20.03 17.87
CA ASN A 66 4.43 -19.43 18.78
C ASN A 66 3.87 -18.20 19.53
N HIS A 67 2.62 -17.82 19.26
CA HIS A 67 1.99 -16.67 19.92
C HIS A 67 1.49 -17.05 21.32
N PRO A 68 1.70 -16.22 22.36
CA PRO A 68 1.24 -16.49 23.70
C PRO A 68 -0.24 -16.90 23.78
N GLN A 69 -0.52 -17.91 24.60
CA GLN A 69 -1.88 -18.34 24.89
C GLN A 69 -2.57 -17.28 25.75
N GLY A 70 -3.84 -16.98 25.45
CA GLY A 70 -4.62 -15.95 26.15
C GLY A 70 -4.47 -14.54 25.59
N GLU A 71 -3.49 -14.28 24.72
CA GLU A 71 -3.35 -13.01 24.01
C GLU A 71 -3.96 -13.09 22.60
N LYS A 72 -4.59 -12.00 22.17
CA LYS A 72 -5.06 -11.84 20.79
C LYS A 72 -3.86 -11.54 19.88
N PHE A 73 -3.82 -12.20 18.73
CA PHE A 73 -2.89 -11.89 17.66
C PHE A 73 -3.46 -10.73 16.84
N ARG A 74 -2.85 -9.55 16.95
CA ARG A 74 -3.36 -8.31 16.34
C ARG A 74 -2.94 -8.24 14.88
N VAL A 75 -3.90 -8.21 13.97
CA VAL A 75 -3.69 -8.15 12.53
C VAL A 75 -4.13 -6.77 12.03
N LEU A 76 -3.24 -6.02 11.41
CA LEU A 76 -3.53 -4.73 10.80
C LEU A 76 -3.70 -4.86 9.29
N GLU A 77 -4.83 -4.43 8.75
CA GLU A 77 -4.99 -4.15 7.32
C GLU A 77 -4.93 -2.65 7.10
N ILE A 78 -4.04 -2.19 6.22
CA ILE A 78 -3.92 -0.77 5.86
C ILE A 78 -4.63 -0.54 4.53
N GLY A 79 -5.61 0.36 4.52
CA GLY A 79 -6.41 0.69 3.34
C GLY A 79 -7.35 -0.45 2.93
N SER A 80 -8.30 -0.78 3.80
CA SER A 80 -9.27 -1.85 3.61
C SER A 80 -10.19 -1.65 2.40
N GLY A 81 -10.25 -0.44 1.83
CA GLY A 81 -10.98 -0.14 0.60
C GLY A 81 -12.48 -0.41 0.72
N ALA A 82 -12.96 -1.50 0.11
CA ALA A 82 -14.36 -1.93 0.20
C ALA A 82 -14.63 -2.93 1.35
N GLY A 83 -13.60 -3.34 2.11
CA GLY A 83 -13.71 -4.33 3.20
C GLY A 83 -13.81 -5.78 2.74
N VAL A 84 -13.66 -6.05 1.44
CA VAL A 84 -13.79 -7.41 0.86
C VAL A 84 -12.64 -8.32 1.32
N PHE A 85 -11.41 -7.81 1.36
CA PHE A 85 -10.26 -8.57 1.85
C PHE A 85 -10.43 -8.92 3.32
N ALA A 86 -10.80 -7.96 4.19
CA ALA A 86 -11.13 -8.20 5.59
C ALA A 86 -12.16 -9.33 5.75
N ARG A 87 -13.27 -9.26 5.01
CA ARG A 87 -14.32 -10.31 5.04
C ARG A 87 -13.74 -11.66 4.68
N ASN A 88 -13.02 -11.75 3.57
CA ASN A 88 -12.44 -12.99 3.08
C ASN A 88 -11.42 -13.57 4.07
N PHE A 89 -10.60 -12.72 4.68
CA PHE A 89 -9.64 -13.12 5.70
C PHE A 89 -10.36 -13.69 6.93
N LEU A 90 -11.40 -13.02 7.46
CA LEU A 90 -12.17 -13.49 8.61
C LEU A 90 -12.90 -14.81 8.32
N ILE A 91 -13.41 -15.00 7.09
CA ILE A 91 -13.95 -16.29 6.64
C ILE A 91 -12.87 -17.37 6.72
N CYS A 92 -11.69 -17.11 6.18
CA CYS A 92 -10.58 -18.07 6.23
C CYS A 92 -10.12 -18.35 7.66
N ALA A 93 -10.06 -17.34 8.53
CA ALA A 93 -9.73 -17.52 9.95
C ALA A 93 -10.73 -18.43 10.68
N ARG A 94 -12.04 -18.28 10.37
CA ARG A 94 -13.09 -19.17 10.86
C ARG A 94 -12.95 -20.59 10.32
N GLU A 95 -12.81 -20.74 9.00
CA GLU A 95 -12.60 -22.04 8.33
C GLU A 95 -11.36 -22.78 8.86
N MET A 96 -10.34 -22.04 9.29
CA MET A 96 -9.09 -22.58 9.80
C MET A 96 -9.03 -22.71 11.34
N ASN A 97 -10.14 -22.42 12.03
CA ASN A 97 -10.33 -22.51 13.48
C ASN A 97 -9.38 -21.65 14.32
N PHE A 98 -9.13 -20.40 13.90
CA PHE A 98 -8.35 -19.44 14.70
C PHE A 98 -8.98 -18.06 14.85
N LEU A 99 -10.23 -17.87 14.41
CA LEU A 99 -10.94 -16.59 14.52
C LEU A 99 -10.93 -16.01 15.94
N ASP A 100 -11.12 -16.85 16.97
CA ASP A 100 -11.14 -16.39 18.36
C ASP A 100 -9.76 -16.00 18.90
N ARG A 101 -8.69 -16.35 18.18
CA ARG A 101 -7.30 -16.01 18.54
C ARG A 101 -6.83 -14.68 17.99
N ILE A 102 -7.61 -14.00 17.15
CA ILE A 102 -7.22 -12.75 16.49
C ILE A 102 -8.04 -11.54 16.93
N GLU A 103 -7.46 -10.36 16.77
CA GLU A 103 -8.16 -9.07 16.67
C GLU A 103 -7.77 -8.47 15.32
N TYR A 104 -8.73 -8.36 14.40
CA TYR A 104 -8.48 -7.80 13.06
C TYR A 104 -8.81 -6.30 13.02
N LEU A 105 -7.83 -5.46 12.72
CA LEU A 105 -8.02 -4.02 12.58
C LEU A 105 -8.27 -3.69 11.11
N VAL A 106 -9.53 -3.36 10.81
CA VAL A 106 -9.97 -2.86 9.50
C VAL A 106 -9.70 -1.37 9.49
N THR A 107 -8.75 -0.92 8.68
CA THR A 107 -8.32 0.48 8.69
C THR A 107 -8.36 1.14 7.34
N GLU A 108 -8.67 2.43 7.34
CA GLU A 108 -8.79 3.21 6.12
C GLU A 108 -8.36 4.65 6.40
N TYR A 109 -7.71 5.28 5.41
CA TYR A 109 -7.34 6.70 5.44
C TYR A 109 -8.56 7.59 5.28
N SER A 110 -9.50 7.16 4.42
CA SER A 110 -10.82 7.78 4.31
C SER A 110 -11.73 7.34 5.45
N ARG A 111 -12.06 8.29 6.35
CA ARG A 111 -13.09 8.05 7.37
C ARG A 111 -14.45 7.69 6.74
N VAL A 112 -14.82 8.38 5.67
CA VAL A 112 -16.05 8.11 4.90
C VAL A 112 -16.02 6.69 4.33
N GLY A 113 -14.88 6.26 3.77
CA GLY A 113 -14.70 4.88 3.30
C GLY A 113 -14.93 3.85 4.42
N LEU A 114 -14.36 4.09 5.60
CA LEU A 114 -14.53 3.21 6.75
C LEU A 114 -15.98 3.10 7.23
N GLU A 115 -16.68 4.24 7.30
CA GLU A 115 -18.12 4.32 7.61
C GLU A 115 -18.95 3.54 6.57
N GLN A 116 -18.63 3.70 5.28
CA GLN A 116 -19.29 2.98 4.18
C GLN A 116 -19.04 1.47 4.21
N ILE A 117 -17.88 0.99 4.71
CA ILE A 117 -17.63 -0.44 4.93
C ILE A 117 -18.60 -0.94 6.02
N LYS A 118 -18.68 -0.23 7.15
CA LYS A 118 -19.57 -0.58 8.27
C LYS A 118 -21.04 -0.62 7.83
N GLU A 119 -21.50 0.40 7.12
CA GLU A 119 -22.88 0.49 6.60
C GLU A 119 -23.23 -0.59 5.58
N SER A 120 -22.25 -1.13 4.84
CA SER A 120 -22.51 -2.18 3.86
C SER A 120 -22.83 -3.54 4.47
N GLU A 121 -22.65 -3.69 5.79
CA GLU A 121 -22.81 -4.94 6.51
C GLU A 121 -21.95 -6.09 5.95
N ILE A 122 -20.87 -5.78 5.22
CA ILE A 122 -20.00 -6.79 4.60
C ILE A 122 -19.37 -7.73 5.65
N LEU A 123 -19.25 -7.27 6.90
CA LEU A 123 -18.71 -8.03 8.04
C LEU A 123 -19.79 -8.52 9.02
N LYS A 124 -21.08 -8.53 8.66
CA LYS A 124 -22.19 -8.86 9.58
C LYS A 124 -22.15 -10.26 10.19
N ASP A 125 -21.43 -11.19 9.57
CA ASP A 125 -21.28 -12.57 10.06
C ASP A 125 -20.19 -12.70 11.15
N PHE A 126 -19.61 -11.58 11.58
CA PHE A 126 -18.53 -11.49 12.57
C PHE A 126 -18.87 -10.45 13.64
N GLU A 127 -18.28 -10.59 14.83
CA GLU A 127 -18.58 -9.73 15.97
C GLU A 127 -17.55 -8.58 16.10
N GLU A 128 -18.02 -7.33 15.99
CA GLU A 128 -17.22 -6.12 16.21
C GLU A 128 -16.77 -6.06 17.69
N ASN A 129 -15.51 -5.69 17.94
CA ASN A 129 -14.79 -5.74 19.23
C ASN A 129 -14.38 -7.13 19.74
N SER A 130 -14.82 -8.20 19.09
CA SER A 130 -14.41 -9.58 19.41
C SER A 130 -13.51 -10.19 18.34
N ASN A 131 -13.92 -10.08 17.08
CA ASN A 131 -13.18 -10.58 15.91
C ASN A 131 -12.46 -9.46 15.16
N TYR A 132 -13.09 -8.29 15.05
CA TYR A 132 -12.55 -7.16 14.30
C TYR A 132 -12.91 -5.81 14.91
N ARG A 133 -12.21 -4.75 14.52
CA ARG A 133 -12.50 -3.35 14.89
C ARG A 133 -12.25 -2.42 13.72
N PHE A 134 -13.09 -1.41 13.57
CA PHE A 134 -12.89 -0.33 12.61
C PHE A 134 -12.03 0.78 13.22
N VAL A 135 -10.95 1.15 12.55
CA VAL A 135 -10.00 2.16 13.02
C VAL A 135 -9.63 3.10 11.87
N HIS A 136 -9.89 4.40 12.05
CA HIS A 136 -9.43 5.44 11.12
C HIS A 136 -7.93 5.64 11.31
N LEU A 137 -7.16 5.48 10.23
CA LEU A 137 -5.70 5.46 10.26
C LEU A 137 -5.12 6.25 9.10
N ASP A 138 -4.37 7.29 9.42
CA ASP A 138 -3.31 7.81 8.55
C ASP A 138 -1.99 7.15 8.95
N ILE A 139 -1.48 6.26 8.09
CA ILE A 139 -0.26 5.49 8.40
C ILE A 139 0.99 6.35 8.52
N LEU A 140 0.99 7.55 7.94
CA LEU A 140 2.10 8.50 8.11
C LEU A 140 2.07 9.19 9.48
N ASN A 141 0.91 9.17 10.14
CA ASN A 141 0.66 9.80 11.44
C ASN A 141 -0.08 8.85 12.41
N PRO A 142 0.48 7.67 12.75
CA PRO A 142 -0.19 6.64 13.54
C PRO A 142 -0.57 7.10 14.97
N GLN A 143 0.04 8.17 15.48
CA GLN A 143 -0.33 8.79 16.75
C GLN A 143 -1.73 9.44 16.75
N ASN A 144 -2.28 9.75 15.56
CA ASN A 144 -3.60 10.37 15.40
C ASN A 144 -4.71 9.33 15.15
N THR A 145 -4.40 8.04 15.28
CA THR A 145 -5.34 6.94 15.03
C THR A 145 -6.54 7.03 15.96
N GLN A 146 -7.74 6.80 15.41
CA GLN A 146 -9.01 6.92 16.14
C GLN A 146 -9.98 5.79 15.76
N ASP A 147 -10.90 5.45 16.65
CA ASP A 147 -12.05 4.61 16.29
C ASP A 147 -13.14 5.41 15.55
N LEU A 148 -14.19 4.73 15.07
CA LEU A 148 -15.32 5.39 14.41
C LEU A 148 -16.12 6.32 15.34
N SER A 149 -15.96 6.24 16.66
CA SER A 149 -16.54 7.22 17.59
C SER A 149 -15.67 8.47 17.77
N GLY A 150 -14.49 8.52 17.14
CA GLY A 150 -13.52 9.59 17.28
C GLY A 150 -12.65 9.49 18.53
N LYS A 151 -12.71 8.36 19.26
CA LYS A 151 -11.84 8.16 20.42
C LYS A 151 -10.43 7.78 19.96
N PRO A 152 -9.37 8.30 20.61
CA PRO A 152 -8.00 7.89 20.32
C PRO A 152 -7.85 6.37 20.45
N PHE A 153 -7.18 5.76 19.47
CA PHE A 153 -6.90 4.34 19.44
C PHE A 153 -5.39 4.13 19.34
N LYS A 154 -4.81 3.39 20.28
CA LYS A 154 -3.37 3.14 20.30
C LYS A 154 -3.01 1.94 19.41
N LEU A 155 -2.23 2.22 18.38
CA LEU A 155 -1.66 1.19 17.51
C LEU A 155 -0.38 0.64 18.16
N GLU A 156 -0.46 -0.55 18.75
CA GLU A 156 0.67 -1.19 19.45
C GLU A 156 0.56 -2.71 19.41
N ASN A 157 1.67 -3.41 19.66
CA ASN A 157 1.73 -4.87 19.71
C ASN A 157 1.14 -5.56 18.47
N LEU A 158 1.34 -4.97 17.28
CA LEU A 158 0.91 -5.59 16.04
C LEU A 158 1.71 -6.87 15.80
N SER A 159 1.01 -7.96 15.46
CA SER A 159 1.61 -9.27 15.17
C SER A 159 1.69 -9.54 13.66
N ALA A 160 0.77 -8.99 12.87
CA ALA A 160 0.85 -9.02 11.43
C ALA A 160 0.30 -7.73 10.82
N THR A 161 0.87 -7.32 9.69
CA THR A 161 0.33 -6.22 8.89
C THR A 161 0.22 -6.63 7.43
N VAL A 162 -0.85 -6.22 6.74
CA VAL A 162 -1.02 -6.40 5.30
C VAL A 162 -1.24 -5.06 4.61
N LEU A 163 -0.55 -4.87 3.50
CA LEU A 163 -0.64 -3.71 2.61
C LEU A 163 -0.90 -4.20 1.19
N ASN A 164 -2.05 -3.85 0.63
CA ASN A 164 -2.39 -4.16 -0.76
C ASN A 164 -2.58 -2.84 -1.51
N TYR A 165 -1.69 -2.52 -2.46
CA TYR A 165 -1.74 -1.29 -3.26
C TYR A 165 -1.72 0.01 -2.43
N ILE A 166 -0.91 0.04 -1.37
CA ILE A 166 -0.81 1.20 -0.46
C ILE A 166 0.46 1.99 -0.74
N LEU A 167 1.58 1.31 -0.85
CA LEU A 167 2.88 1.95 -1.00
C LEU A 167 3.04 2.68 -2.34
N CYS A 168 2.26 2.28 -3.36
CA CYS A 168 2.24 2.91 -4.67
C CYS A 168 1.53 4.28 -4.70
N VAL A 169 0.72 4.61 -3.68
CA VAL A 169 -0.05 5.87 -3.61
C VAL A 169 0.47 6.85 -2.55
N LEU A 170 1.44 6.44 -1.74
CA LEU A 170 2.03 7.29 -0.70
C LEU A 170 2.98 8.36 -1.29
N PRO A 171 3.24 9.46 -0.55
CA PRO A 171 4.14 10.53 -0.96
C PRO A 171 5.50 10.02 -1.43
N LEU A 172 5.96 10.54 -2.57
CA LEU A 172 7.25 10.21 -3.16
C LEU A 172 7.80 11.33 -4.02
N THR A 173 9.12 11.34 -4.19
CA THR A 173 9.81 12.22 -5.14
C THR A 173 10.20 11.43 -6.40
N VAL A 174 9.85 11.93 -7.57
CA VAL A 174 10.28 11.36 -8.86
C VAL A 174 11.63 11.95 -9.23
N LEU A 175 12.65 11.09 -9.28
CA LEU A 175 14.02 11.48 -9.52
C LEU A 175 14.56 10.91 -10.84
N ARG A 176 15.56 11.57 -11.41
CA ARG A 176 16.40 11.03 -12.48
C ARG A 176 17.86 11.42 -12.28
N MET A 177 18.75 10.66 -12.89
CA MET A 177 20.18 11.00 -12.95
C MET A 177 20.43 11.92 -14.15
N SER A 178 21.04 13.09 -13.92
CA SER A 178 21.51 13.96 -15.00
C SER A 178 22.87 13.50 -15.54
N LYS A 179 23.32 14.14 -16.63
CA LYS A 179 24.74 14.06 -17.04
C LYS A 179 25.62 14.55 -15.87
N GLY A 180 26.58 13.73 -15.44
CA GLY A 180 27.48 14.03 -14.31
C GLY A 180 27.01 13.54 -12.94
N ASP A 181 26.19 12.48 -12.90
CA ASP A 181 25.79 11.76 -11.69
C ASP A 181 25.11 12.59 -10.59
N LYS A 182 24.40 13.65 -10.99
CA LYS A 182 23.59 14.46 -10.07
C LYS A 182 22.12 14.07 -10.15
N LEU A 183 21.46 14.03 -9.00
CA LEU A 183 20.02 13.83 -8.93
C LEU A 183 19.27 15.09 -9.36
N GLN A 184 18.26 14.90 -10.19
CA GLN A 184 17.26 15.91 -10.52
C GLN A 184 15.88 15.42 -10.10
N GLN A 185 15.05 16.31 -9.58
CA GLN A 185 13.66 16.04 -9.25
C GLN A 185 12.71 16.68 -10.26
N MET A 186 11.62 15.97 -10.52
CA MET A 186 10.56 16.42 -11.42
C MET A 186 9.77 17.56 -10.79
N HIS A 187 9.56 18.61 -11.56
CA HIS A 187 8.70 19.73 -11.24
C HIS A 187 7.58 19.84 -12.28
N LEU A 188 6.38 20.15 -11.81
CA LEU A 188 5.20 20.33 -12.66
C LEU A 188 4.70 21.77 -12.61
N ARG A 189 4.17 22.26 -13.73
CA ARG A 189 3.45 23.54 -13.83
C ARG A 189 2.12 23.33 -14.53
N PHE A 190 1.00 23.61 -13.87
CA PHE A 190 -0.33 23.44 -14.43
C PHE A 190 -0.80 24.73 -15.10
N LYS A 191 -1.08 24.66 -16.41
CA LYS A 191 -1.51 25.81 -17.21
C LYS A 191 -2.94 26.22 -16.93
N GLN A 192 -3.80 25.22 -16.67
CA GLN A 192 -5.19 25.39 -16.31
C GLN A 192 -5.67 24.10 -15.66
N ALA A 193 -6.16 24.21 -14.42
CA ALA A 193 -6.93 23.20 -13.74
C ALA A 193 -8.34 23.77 -13.52
N GLU A 194 -9.35 23.18 -14.14
CA GLU A 194 -10.75 23.52 -13.86
C GLU A 194 -11.24 22.72 -12.65
N ASP A 195 -12.12 23.28 -11.81
CA ASP A 195 -12.77 22.47 -10.77
C ASP A 195 -13.75 21.50 -11.44
N CYS A 196 -13.30 20.32 -11.86
CA CYS A 196 -14.17 19.27 -12.40
C CYS A 196 -14.49 18.23 -11.34
N LYS A 197 -15.20 18.66 -10.29
CA LYS A 197 -15.60 17.78 -9.17
C LYS A 197 -16.41 16.55 -9.61
N ASP A 198 -17.03 16.61 -10.79
CA ASP A 198 -17.91 15.56 -11.31
C ASP A 198 -17.26 14.67 -12.38
N ASP A 199 -16.02 14.96 -12.81
CA ASP A 199 -15.33 14.16 -13.82
C ASP A 199 -14.50 13.05 -13.16
N SER A 200 -14.95 11.80 -13.28
CA SER A 200 -14.27 10.61 -12.73
C SER A 200 -12.89 10.31 -13.35
N ALA A 201 -12.52 11.00 -14.44
CA ALA A 201 -11.26 10.84 -15.15
C ALA A 201 -10.48 12.17 -15.27
N TYR A 202 -10.83 13.18 -14.48
CA TYR A 202 -10.25 14.52 -14.47
C TYR A 202 -8.72 14.54 -14.56
N LEU A 203 -8.02 13.68 -13.79
CA LEU A 203 -6.55 13.66 -13.80
C LEU A 203 -5.95 13.36 -15.17
N LYS A 204 -6.65 12.61 -16.04
CA LYS A 204 -6.21 12.30 -17.40
C LYS A 204 -6.30 13.51 -18.34
N HIS A 205 -7.08 14.51 -17.96
CA HIS A 205 -7.32 15.72 -18.74
C HIS A 205 -6.49 16.92 -18.27
N LEU A 206 -5.77 16.78 -17.17
CA LEU A 206 -4.88 17.83 -16.67
C LEU A 206 -3.75 18.11 -17.68
N SER A 207 -3.59 19.39 -18.03
CA SER A 207 -2.49 19.85 -18.87
C SER A 207 -1.44 20.56 -18.01
N TYR A 208 -0.24 20.00 -18.02
CA TYR A 208 0.90 20.54 -17.31
C TYR A 208 2.17 20.50 -18.17
N ASP A 209 3.13 21.34 -17.82
CA ASP A 209 4.50 21.24 -18.30
C ASP A 209 5.35 20.49 -17.26
N GLU A 210 6.39 19.81 -17.73
CA GLU A 210 7.39 19.13 -16.91
C GLU A 210 8.75 19.82 -17.03
N ASP A 211 9.44 19.98 -15.91
CA ASP A 211 10.82 20.45 -15.84
C ASP A 211 11.60 19.64 -14.79
N TRP A 212 12.92 19.63 -14.89
CA TRP A 212 13.79 18.85 -14.03
C TRP A 212 14.85 19.73 -13.40
N LYS A 213 14.75 19.89 -12.07
CA LYS A 213 15.64 20.76 -11.30
C LYS A 213 16.56 19.94 -10.40
N GLY A 214 17.70 20.48 -10.02
CA GLY A 214 18.62 19.79 -9.11
C GLY A 214 17.94 19.42 -7.80
N TYR A 215 18.12 18.18 -7.35
CA TYR A 215 17.61 17.70 -6.07
C TYR A 215 18.66 17.93 -4.98
N LEU A 216 18.28 18.64 -3.91
CA LEU A 216 19.19 19.03 -2.83
C LEU A 216 18.57 18.63 -1.49
N ILE A 217 18.96 17.45 -0.99
CA ILE A 217 18.35 16.83 0.20
C ILE A 217 18.24 17.75 1.44
N ASN A 218 19.16 18.70 1.61
CA ASN A 218 19.14 19.63 2.75
C ASN A 218 17.91 20.55 2.77
N ASN A 219 17.27 20.75 1.61
CA ASN A 219 16.09 21.60 1.47
C ASN A 219 14.77 20.84 1.63
N GLU A 220 14.84 19.51 1.73
CA GLU A 220 13.67 18.63 1.65
C GLU A 220 13.07 18.33 3.03
N SER A 221 11.96 17.60 3.04
CA SER A 221 11.22 17.25 4.26
C SER A 221 12.05 16.36 5.23
N ASP A 222 11.67 16.34 6.51
CA ASP A 222 12.35 15.49 7.50
C ASP A 222 12.30 13.98 7.15
N PRO A 223 11.17 13.42 6.67
CA PRO A 223 11.14 12.04 6.17
C PRO A 223 12.12 11.80 5.00
N GLU A 224 12.23 12.73 4.05
CA GLU A 224 13.22 12.61 2.98
C GLU A 224 14.65 12.63 3.51
N LYS A 225 14.99 13.58 4.38
CA LYS A 225 16.32 13.63 4.99
C LYS A 225 16.66 12.33 5.73
N LYS A 226 15.69 11.79 6.48
CA LYS A 226 15.85 10.56 7.26
C LYS A 226 16.20 9.35 6.38
N TYR A 227 15.53 9.18 5.25
CA TYR A 227 15.68 7.97 4.41
C TYR A 227 16.64 8.15 3.22
N TYR A 228 17.31 9.28 3.08
CA TYR A 228 18.10 9.57 1.87
C TYR A 228 19.25 8.58 1.65
N ASN A 229 19.89 8.10 2.70
CA ASN A 229 20.94 7.08 2.58
C ASN A 229 20.42 5.76 2.00
N ILE A 230 19.15 5.42 2.26
CA ILE A 230 18.50 4.23 1.68
C ILE A 230 18.31 4.40 0.18
N LEU A 231 17.93 5.59 -0.27
CA LEU A 231 17.88 5.92 -1.70
C LEU A 231 19.26 5.76 -2.35
N LEU A 232 20.32 6.30 -1.75
CA LEU A 232 21.67 6.18 -2.32
C LEU A 232 22.12 4.72 -2.46
N GLN A 233 21.82 3.88 -1.48
CA GLN A 233 22.09 2.44 -1.53
C GLN A 233 21.31 1.76 -2.66
N SER A 234 20.02 2.09 -2.84
CA SER A 234 19.19 1.48 -3.86
C SER A 234 19.60 1.88 -5.29
N LEU A 235 20.05 3.12 -5.49
CA LEU A 235 20.54 3.63 -6.77
C LEU A 235 21.78 2.88 -7.26
N ASN A 236 22.72 2.55 -6.36
CA ASN A 236 23.93 1.80 -6.70
C ASN A 236 23.62 0.40 -7.28
N ASN A 237 22.44 -0.15 -6.96
CA ASN A 237 22.01 -1.47 -7.40
C ASN A 237 21.22 -1.45 -8.72
N ASN A 238 20.85 -0.27 -9.27
CA ASN A 238 19.87 -0.15 -10.37
C ASN A 238 20.25 0.89 -11.45
N SER A 239 21.35 0.69 -12.17
CA SER A 239 21.93 1.68 -13.09
C SER A 239 21.17 1.98 -14.41
N LYS A 240 19.93 1.50 -14.62
CA LYS A 240 19.25 1.58 -15.95
C LYS A 240 17.77 1.97 -15.94
N LYS A 241 17.27 2.69 -14.94
CA LYS A 241 15.89 3.20 -14.94
C LYS A 241 15.81 4.62 -15.49
N ASN A 242 14.72 4.93 -16.22
CA ASN A 242 14.41 6.30 -16.64
C ASN A 242 14.08 7.20 -15.44
N TYR A 243 13.40 6.62 -14.45
CA TYR A 243 12.97 7.28 -13.23
C TYR A 243 13.36 6.45 -12.02
N ASN A 244 13.73 7.13 -10.93
CA ASN A 244 13.92 6.55 -9.62
C ASN A 244 12.83 7.09 -8.70
N TYR A 245 12.05 6.20 -8.10
CA TYR A 245 10.93 6.57 -7.25
C TYR A 245 11.40 6.62 -5.81
N TYR A 246 11.68 7.81 -5.31
CA TYR A 246 12.07 7.98 -3.92
C TYR A 246 10.83 8.03 -3.02
N SER A 247 10.29 6.85 -2.69
CA SER A 247 9.07 6.69 -1.87
C SER A 247 9.35 6.86 -0.39
N TYR A 248 9.74 8.07 0.02
CA TYR A 248 10.00 8.40 1.42
C TYR A 248 8.74 8.21 2.30
N GLY A 249 7.54 8.45 1.76
CA GLY A 249 6.27 8.17 2.46
C GLY A 249 6.05 6.67 2.67
N GLY A 250 6.36 5.83 1.68
CA GLY A 250 6.31 4.38 1.84
C GLY A 250 7.32 3.85 2.86
N LEU A 251 8.53 4.40 2.89
CA LEU A 251 9.54 4.07 3.91
C LEU A 251 9.09 4.52 5.31
N GLN A 252 8.51 5.71 5.42
CA GLN A 252 7.92 6.20 6.67
C GLN A 252 6.79 5.30 7.17
N ALA A 253 5.90 4.86 6.28
CA ALA A 253 4.83 3.94 6.63
C ALA A 253 5.38 2.62 7.19
N LEU A 254 6.38 2.02 6.55
CA LEU A 254 7.00 0.79 7.06
C LEU A 254 7.68 1.01 8.42
N ASP A 255 8.42 2.10 8.59
CA ASP A 255 9.03 2.42 9.88
C ASP A 255 7.98 2.58 10.99
N ASN A 256 6.89 3.29 10.72
CA ASN A 256 5.76 3.43 11.64
C ASN A 256 5.14 2.07 12.00
N ILE A 257 4.96 1.16 11.03
CA ILE A 257 4.45 -0.19 11.28
C ILE A 257 5.42 -0.97 12.17
N LEU A 258 6.72 -0.94 11.87
CA LEU A 258 7.75 -1.65 12.65
C LEU A 258 7.80 -1.16 14.10
N ASN A 259 7.62 0.15 14.32
CA ASN A 259 7.59 0.77 15.65
C ASN A 259 6.33 0.39 16.45
N CYS A 260 5.20 0.14 15.79
CA CYS A 260 3.97 -0.34 16.42
C CYS A 260 3.91 -1.88 16.58
N SER A 261 4.86 -2.60 16.01
CA SER A 261 4.87 -4.07 15.93
C SER A 261 5.61 -4.72 17.09
N ASN A 262 5.12 -5.86 17.55
CA ASN A 262 5.88 -6.71 18.48
C ASN A 262 7.10 -7.33 17.79
N ASP A 263 7.99 -7.97 18.55
CA ASP A 263 9.27 -8.47 18.02
C ASP A 263 9.12 -9.63 17.05
N ASN A 264 8.01 -10.37 17.12
CA ASN A 264 7.71 -11.52 16.27
C ASN A 264 6.78 -11.18 15.10
N ALA A 265 6.61 -9.90 14.80
CA ALA A 265 5.69 -9.46 13.78
C ALA A 265 6.20 -9.73 12.36
N PHE A 266 5.25 -9.87 11.43
CA PHE A 266 5.54 -9.89 10.01
C PHE A 266 4.68 -8.88 9.22
N ILE A 267 5.21 -8.40 8.10
CA ILE A 267 4.52 -7.50 7.17
C ILE A 267 4.40 -8.18 5.82
N PHE A 268 3.20 -8.17 5.27
CA PHE A 268 2.86 -8.69 3.96
C PHE A 268 2.51 -7.53 3.03
N ILE A 269 3.19 -7.44 1.90
CA ILE A 269 3.03 -6.36 0.92
C ILE A 269 2.67 -6.96 -0.44
N ALA A 270 1.61 -6.46 -1.08
CA ALA A 270 1.27 -6.75 -2.47
C ALA A 270 1.12 -5.45 -3.26
N GLU A 271 1.98 -5.26 -4.27
CA GLU A 271 2.10 -3.98 -4.97
C GLU A 271 2.28 -4.15 -6.49
N MET A 272 2.02 -3.08 -7.23
CA MET A 272 2.28 -3.05 -8.67
C MET A 272 3.79 -3.04 -8.94
N PRO A 273 4.33 -3.92 -9.81
CA PRO A 273 5.75 -4.01 -10.09
C PRO A 273 6.24 -2.77 -10.84
N ASP A 274 7.56 -2.65 -10.84
CA ASP A 274 8.24 -1.68 -11.68
C ASP A 274 7.89 -1.88 -13.17
N ALA A 275 7.26 -0.86 -13.78
CA ALA A 275 6.99 -0.85 -15.20
C ALA A 275 8.28 -0.47 -15.94
N LYS A 276 9.12 -1.48 -16.20
CA LYS A 276 10.37 -1.31 -16.95
C LYS A 276 10.10 -0.55 -18.25
N ASN A 277 10.72 0.62 -18.41
CA ASN A 277 10.61 1.50 -19.57
C ASN A 277 9.25 2.19 -19.79
N SER A 278 8.43 2.34 -18.74
CA SER A 278 7.28 3.25 -18.85
C SER A 278 7.77 4.66 -19.20
N PRO A 279 7.21 5.32 -20.23
CA PRO A 279 7.54 6.71 -20.53
C PRO A 279 7.01 7.66 -19.45
N ASN A 280 5.98 7.24 -18.71
CA ASN A 280 5.35 8.03 -17.66
C ASN A 280 5.79 7.54 -16.27
N PRO A 281 6.06 8.45 -15.32
CA PRO A 281 6.48 8.09 -13.96
C PRO A 281 5.33 7.53 -13.07
N TYR A 282 4.09 7.62 -13.52
CA TYR A 282 2.92 7.11 -12.79
C TYR A 282 1.84 6.61 -13.75
N GLN A 283 0.89 5.85 -13.20
CA GLN A 283 -0.34 5.43 -13.87
C GLN A 283 -1.53 6.16 -13.24
N VAL A 284 -2.57 6.43 -14.03
CA VAL A 284 -3.77 7.11 -13.56
C VAL A 284 -4.93 6.12 -13.54
N TYR A 285 -5.59 5.98 -12.39
CA TYR A 285 -6.77 5.14 -12.20
C TYR A 285 -7.91 5.99 -11.64
N GLY A 286 -8.93 6.26 -12.46
CA GLY A 286 -9.93 7.27 -12.11
C GLY A 286 -9.27 8.63 -11.86
N ASN A 287 -9.42 9.15 -10.64
CA ASN A 287 -8.78 10.38 -10.17
C ASN A 287 -7.67 10.15 -9.13
N SER A 288 -7.01 8.98 -9.16
CA SER A 288 -5.78 8.75 -8.42
C SER A 288 -4.59 8.46 -9.32
N ILE A 289 -3.41 8.70 -8.77
CA ILE A 289 -2.13 8.26 -9.33
C ILE A 289 -1.59 7.08 -8.54
N ALA A 290 -0.96 6.14 -9.25
CA ALA A 290 -0.23 5.03 -8.66
C ALA A 290 1.16 4.92 -9.29
N HIS A 291 2.16 4.64 -8.45
CA HIS A 291 3.55 4.56 -8.85
C HIS A 291 4.05 3.13 -8.87
N PRO A 292 5.01 2.80 -9.75
CA PRO A 292 5.62 1.48 -9.71
C PRO A 292 6.39 1.25 -8.41
N PHE A 293 6.27 0.05 -7.84
CA PHE A 293 6.95 -0.31 -6.60
C PHE A 293 8.45 -0.55 -6.83
N ASP A 294 9.30 0.29 -6.22
CA ASP A 294 10.75 0.10 -6.27
C ASP A 294 11.22 -0.88 -5.18
N TYR A 295 11.16 -2.17 -5.49
CA TYR A 295 11.64 -3.22 -4.58
C TYR A 295 13.04 -2.98 -4.04
N SER A 296 13.96 -2.42 -4.84
CA SER A 296 15.35 -2.23 -4.38
C SER A 296 15.43 -1.19 -3.27
N LEU A 297 14.61 -0.15 -3.32
CA LEU A 297 14.49 0.84 -2.26
C LEU A 297 14.00 0.20 -0.95
N TYR A 298 12.90 -0.56 -1.02
CA TYR A 298 12.32 -1.21 0.16
C TYR A 298 13.21 -2.31 0.72
N LYS A 299 13.91 -3.06 -0.13
CA LYS A 299 14.90 -4.04 0.30
C LYS A 299 16.05 -3.37 1.07
N SER A 300 16.63 -2.29 0.54
CA SER A 300 17.67 -1.54 1.24
C SER A 300 17.19 -0.99 2.58
N PHE A 301 15.94 -0.53 2.67
CA PHE A 301 15.34 -0.14 3.95
C PHE A 301 15.31 -1.30 4.94
N VAL A 302 14.76 -2.45 4.55
CA VAL A 302 14.65 -3.62 5.44
C VAL A 302 16.03 -4.10 5.91
N GLU A 303 17.01 -4.16 5.00
CA GLU A 303 18.38 -4.53 5.32
C GLU A 303 19.03 -3.54 6.31
N SER A 304 18.74 -2.24 6.18
CA SER A 304 19.23 -1.21 7.12
C SER A 304 18.69 -1.38 8.55
N GLN A 305 17.53 -2.04 8.70
CA GLN A 305 16.94 -2.35 10.01
C GLN A 305 17.46 -3.67 10.60
N ASN A 306 18.37 -4.36 9.92
CA ASN A 306 18.80 -5.74 10.24
C ASN A 306 17.63 -6.73 10.25
N ILE A 307 16.60 -6.46 9.45
CA ILE A 307 15.40 -7.28 9.30
C ILE A 307 15.54 -8.12 8.03
N LYS A 308 14.85 -9.27 7.98
CA LYS A 308 14.83 -10.14 6.79
C LYS A 308 13.63 -9.83 5.92
N SER A 309 13.81 -9.95 4.60
CA SER A 309 12.70 -9.94 3.65
C SER A 309 12.81 -11.02 2.59
N VAL A 310 11.65 -11.52 2.19
CA VAL A 310 11.48 -12.44 1.06
C VAL A 310 10.62 -11.76 0.02
N PHE A 311 10.90 -12.01 -1.26
CA PHE A 311 10.26 -11.33 -2.37
C PHE A 311 9.98 -12.31 -3.51
N SER A 312 8.85 -12.10 -4.18
CA SER A 312 8.53 -12.74 -5.45
C SER A 312 7.87 -11.75 -6.40
N ILE A 313 8.12 -11.94 -7.70
CA ILE A 313 7.37 -11.31 -8.78
C ILE A 313 6.50 -12.38 -9.41
N ASP A 314 5.21 -12.14 -9.45
CA ASP A 314 4.27 -12.99 -10.17
C ASP A 314 4.35 -12.66 -11.67
N ASN A 315 4.78 -13.64 -12.46
CA ASN A 315 4.96 -13.46 -13.92
C ASN A 315 3.63 -13.48 -14.69
N TYR A 316 2.56 -14.03 -14.10
CA TYR A 316 1.26 -14.16 -14.77
C TYR A 316 0.36 -12.96 -14.54
N TYR A 317 0.46 -12.37 -13.35
CA TYR A 317 -0.18 -11.13 -13.02
C TYR A 317 0.89 -10.21 -12.43
N PRO A 318 1.28 -9.12 -13.12
CA PRO A 318 2.43 -8.31 -12.74
C PRO A 318 2.16 -7.71 -11.36
N LEU A 319 2.61 -8.41 -10.33
CA LEU A 319 2.49 -8.07 -8.92
C LEU A 319 3.79 -8.44 -8.24
N VAL A 320 4.23 -7.54 -7.37
CA VAL A 320 5.26 -7.79 -6.39
C VAL A 320 4.60 -8.25 -5.12
N ARG A 321 5.09 -9.36 -4.56
CA ARG A 321 4.81 -9.74 -3.18
C ARG A 321 6.10 -9.65 -2.37
N MET A 322 6.05 -8.95 -1.25
CA MET A 322 7.17 -8.81 -0.33
C MET A 322 6.72 -9.14 1.10
N TYR A 323 7.56 -9.88 1.79
CA TYR A 323 7.36 -10.33 3.16
C TYR A 323 8.51 -9.79 3.98
N ILE A 324 8.22 -9.21 5.12
CA ILE A 324 9.21 -8.67 6.05
C ILE A 324 9.02 -9.41 7.38
N LEU A 325 10.08 -10.00 7.89
CA LEU A 325 10.09 -10.77 9.13
C LEU A 325 10.96 -10.06 10.16
N LYS A 326 10.36 -9.47 11.20
CA LYS A 326 11.09 -8.75 12.24
C LYS A 326 11.97 -9.68 13.07
N ASN A 327 11.54 -10.93 13.28
CA ASN A 327 12.36 -11.97 13.91
C ASN A 327 12.83 -13.03 12.90
N PRO A 328 14.15 -13.15 12.65
CA PRO A 328 14.72 -14.16 11.75
C PRO A 328 14.48 -15.61 12.17
N LEU A 329 14.16 -15.89 13.44
CA LEU A 329 13.94 -17.28 13.90
C LEU A 329 12.72 -17.96 13.26
N GLN A 330 11.87 -17.20 12.58
CA GLN A 330 10.71 -17.72 11.84
C GLN A 330 11.01 -17.96 10.35
N GLU A 331 12.22 -17.65 9.88
CA GLU A 331 12.59 -17.53 8.47
C GLU A 331 12.33 -18.82 7.66
N ASP A 332 12.89 -19.96 8.07
CA ASP A 332 12.84 -21.19 7.26
C ASP A 332 11.41 -21.66 6.98
N ARG A 333 10.56 -21.65 8.00
CA ARG A 333 9.15 -22.08 7.85
C ARG A 333 8.39 -21.14 6.92
N PHE A 334 8.58 -19.84 7.08
CA PHE A 334 7.93 -18.83 6.27
C PHE A 334 8.38 -18.86 4.81
N ILE A 335 9.70 -18.95 4.57
CA ILE A 335 10.27 -19.10 3.24
C ILE A 335 9.74 -20.36 2.56
N ASN A 336 9.74 -21.50 3.27
CA ASN A 336 9.24 -22.75 2.70
C ASN A 336 7.75 -22.67 2.33
N ARG A 337 6.92 -22.05 3.18
CA ARG A 337 5.50 -21.83 2.85
C ARG A 337 5.35 -20.89 1.66
N PHE A 338 6.07 -19.76 1.67
CA PHE A 338 6.03 -18.78 0.60
C PHE A 338 6.41 -19.39 -0.75
N ASN A 339 7.51 -20.14 -0.78
CA ASN A 339 7.96 -20.84 -1.98
C ASN A 339 6.94 -21.87 -2.44
N LYS A 340 6.39 -22.67 -1.52
CA LYS A 340 5.37 -23.68 -1.86
C LYS A 340 4.09 -23.06 -2.41
N GLU A 341 3.65 -21.94 -1.85
CA GLU A 341 2.39 -21.30 -2.21
C GLU A 341 2.49 -20.47 -3.50
N TYR A 342 3.66 -19.87 -3.78
CA TYR A 342 3.79 -18.91 -4.88
C TYR A 342 4.84 -19.26 -5.95
N LEU A 343 5.80 -20.14 -5.66
CA LEU A 343 6.81 -20.55 -6.64
C LEU A 343 6.53 -21.94 -7.21
N GLU A 344 6.09 -22.89 -6.36
CA GLU A 344 5.85 -24.29 -6.78
C GLU A 344 4.44 -24.49 -7.32
N LYS A 345 3.44 -23.90 -6.66
CA LYS A 345 2.07 -23.89 -7.15
C LYS A 345 1.91 -22.71 -8.10
N ASN A 346 2.05 -22.97 -9.41
CA ASN A 346 1.39 -22.16 -10.44
C ASN A 346 -0.13 -22.31 -10.29
N ASP A 347 -0.70 -21.86 -9.17
CA ASP A 347 -2.08 -22.15 -8.80
C ASP A 347 -3.00 -21.43 -9.78
N SER A 348 -3.46 -22.18 -10.78
CA SER A 348 -4.43 -21.74 -11.78
C SER A 348 -5.67 -21.13 -11.12
N ASN A 349 -6.00 -21.54 -9.88
CA ASN A 349 -7.11 -20.98 -9.11
C ASN A 349 -6.87 -19.53 -8.65
N LEU A 350 -5.64 -19.14 -8.28
CA LEU A 350 -5.34 -17.75 -7.95
C LEU A 350 -5.46 -16.86 -9.20
N ILE A 351 -4.98 -17.37 -10.34
CA ILE A 351 -5.08 -16.68 -11.64
C ILE A 351 -6.55 -16.59 -12.10
N ILE A 352 -7.34 -17.64 -11.92
CA ILE A 352 -8.77 -17.68 -12.25
C ILE A 352 -9.54 -16.70 -11.35
N ASP A 353 -9.33 -16.74 -10.03
CA ASP A 353 -10.00 -15.84 -9.08
C ASP A 353 -9.63 -14.37 -9.33
N LEU A 354 -8.35 -14.07 -9.62
CA LEU A 354 -7.92 -12.72 -10.00
C LEU A 354 -8.54 -12.27 -11.32
N ARG A 355 -8.69 -13.18 -12.30
CA ARG A 355 -9.41 -12.86 -13.55
C ARG A 355 -10.87 -12.56 -13.28
N HIS A 356 -11.57 -13.32 -12.44
CA HIS A 356 -12.97 -13.06 -12.10
C HIS A 356 -13.16 -11.76 -11.30
N ALA A 357 -12.25 -11.44 -10.38
CA ALA A 357 -12.28 -10.21 -9.57
C ALA A 357 -12.08 -8.91 -10.38
N ILE A 358 -11.49 -8.98 -11.58
CA ILE A 358 -11.30 -7.82 -12.47
C ILE A 358 -12.60 -7.46 -13.24
N TRP A 359 -13.57 -8.37 -13.30
CA TRP A 359 -14.79 -8.22 -14.12
C TRP A 359 -16.09 -8.14 -13.30
N GLN A 360 -16.01 -8.05 -11.97
CA GLN A 360 -17.14 -7.82 -11.06
C GLN A 360 -16.94 -6.49 -10.35
#